data_AF-A0A1H2CNH3-F1
#
_entry.id   AF-A0A1H2CNH3-F1
#
_cell.length_a   1.000
_cell.length_b   1.000
_cell.length_c   1.000
_cell.angle_alpha   90.00
_cell.angle_beta   90.00
_cell.angle_gamma   90.00
#
_symmetry.space_group_name_H-M   'P 1'
#
loop_
_entity.id
_entity.type
_entity.pdbx_description
1 polymer ?
#
loop_
_entity_poly.entity_id
_entity_poly.type
_entity_poly.pdbx_seq_one_letter_code
_entity_poly.pdbx_strand_id
1 'polypeptide(L)'
;MPVQQNTARRLAALLALFVAACGLVVAPTAASAAPPLLAAPGDSGDDGEGGSGTLIEQLEKASSGYVKAKKQLKTSKDQQVKLVAEIKRLDSEVGPKQDTLDMLATQAYTAGRAGTMATLLSSDSAEGFLGRAETLALVATDQNRAIEDIKSTLDTQQKAKVALDLTIKDQTKQVTVMAKQKTNAEAALKAANQGAASSATSTGDSADAAPAPSGSGSGCSETDPTGTGGCLTPRTLHALNQAKAAGFTRFTKCWRTQNSGEHPKGRACDFSAEKGTFGGDATGSDKTYGNNLANYFIHNADSLDVLYVIWYRRIWLPSSGWKSYSGAGGDPSSDHTNHVHLSVN
;
A
#
# COMPACT_ATOMS: atom_id res chain seq x y z
N MET A 1 40.22 -42.15 -39.34
CA MET A 1 40.81 -42.11 -40.69
C MET A 1 40.75 -43.53 -41.24
N PRO A 2 40.57 -43.77 -42.55
CA PRO A 2 40.03 -42.88 -43.62
C PRO A 2 38.51 -42.60 -43.38
N VAL A 3 37.60 -42.64 -44.37
CA VAL A 3 37.29 -41.59 -45.40
C VAL A 3 35.80 -41.69 -45.81
N GLN A 4 35.20 -40.59 -46.29
CA GLN A 4 33.85 -40.54 -46.91
C GLN A 4 33.85 -41.12 -48.34
N GLN A 5 32.67 -41.51 -48.87
CA GLN A 5 32.10 -40.89 -50.09
C GLN A 5 30.77 -41.53 -50.53
N ASN A 6 29.81 -40.67 -50.91
CA ASN A 6 28.97 -40.69 -52.12
C ASN A 6 28.27 -42.01 -52.55
N THR A 7 27.04 -42.04 -53.11
CA THR A 7 26.33 -41.02 -53.90
C THR A 7 24.83 -41.38 -54.01
N ALA A 8 23.97 -40.41 -54.33
CA ALA A 8 22.56 -40.66 -54.65
C ALA A 8 22.31 -41.02 -56.13
N ARG A 9 21.31 -41.89 -56.39
CA ARG A 9 20.54 -42.08 -57.65
C ARG A 9 19.27 -42.88 -57.28
N ARG A 10 18.05 -42.34 -57.35
CA ARG A 10 17.20 -41.97 -58.51
C ARG A 10 16.72 -43.16 -59.38
N LEU A 11 15.45 -43.53 -59.17
CA LEU A 11 14.45 -44.19 -60.04
C LEU A 11 13.09 -43.76 -59.41
N ALA A 12 12.07 -43.16 -60.04
CA ALA A 12 11.49 -43.23 -61.40
C ALA A 12 10.90 -44.62 -61.73
N ALA A 13 9.63 -44.78 -62.14
CA ALA A 13 8.50 -43.83 -62.33
C ALA A 13 7.16 -44.58 -62.57
N LEU A 14 6.07 -43.84 -62.85
CA LEU A 14 4.80 -44.26 -63.54
C LEU A 14 3.78 -45.09 -62.71
N LEU A 15 2.44 -45.03 -62.89
CA LEU A 15 1.57 -44.12 -63.67
C LEU A 15 0.12 -44.00 -63.08
N ALA A 16 -0.46 -42.81 -63.21
CA ALA A 16 -1.87 -42.40 -63.41
C ALA A 16 -3.11 -43.27 -63.07
N LEU A 17 -4.15 -42.59 -62.57
CA LEU A 17 -5.43 -42.48 -63.29
C LEU A 17 -6.17 -41.15 -62.98
N PHE A 18 -6.80 -40.57 -64.00
CA PHE A 18 -7.51 -39.27 -63.98
C PHE A 18 -9.01 -39.45 -63.70
N VAL A 19 -9.63 -38.47 -63.01
CA VAL A 19 -10.95 -37.94 -63.38
C VAL A 19 -10.90 -36.42 -63.23
N ALA A 20 -11.32 -35.70 -64.26
CA ALA A 20 -11.41 -34.24 -64.26
C ALA A 20 -12.88 -33.79 -64.18
N ALA A 21 -13.15 -32.72 -63.45
CA ALA A 21 -14.40 -31.97 -63.52
C ALA A 21 -14.06 -30.47 -63.43
N CYS A 22 -14.40 -29.71 -64.47
CA CYS A 22 -14.18 -28.27 -64.53
C CYS A 22 -15.34 -27.51 -63.86
N GLY A 23 -15.05 -26.43 -63.13
CA GLY A 23 -16.09 -25.58 -62.55
C GLY A 23 -15.56 -24.28 -61.93
N LEU A 24 -15.64 -23.20 -62.71
CA LEU A 24 -15.68 -21.78 -62.27
C LEU A 24 -14.69 -21.31 -61.19
N VAL A 25 -13.63 -20.63 -61.64
CA VAL A 25 -12.80 -19.78 -60.77
C VAL A 25 -13.57 -18.49 -60.44
N VAL A 26 -14.09 -18.41 -59.21
CA VAL A 26 -14.41 -17.13 -58.56
C VAL A 26 -13.33 -16.88 -57.52
N ALA A 27 -12.50 -15.86 -57.72
CA ALA A 27 -11.49 -15.48 -56.73
C ALA A 27 -12.20 -14.81 -55.54
N PRO A 28 -12.12 -15.36 -54.31
CA PRO A 28 -12.53 -14.61 -53.14
C PRO A 28 -11.49 -13.52 -52.90
N THR A 29 -11.86 -12.27 -53.13
CA THR A 29 -11.14 -11.14 -52.54
C THR A 29 -11.17 -11.33 -51.04
N ALA A 30 -10.01 -11.62 -50.43
CA ALA A 30 -9.86 -11.69 -49.00
C ALA A 30 -10.09 -10.30 -48.39
N ALA A 31 -11.35 -9.96 -48.14
CA ALA A 31 -11.69 -8.93 -47.19
C ALA A 31 -11.06 -9.35 -45.85
N SER A 32 -9.99 -8.68 -45.47
CA SER A 32 -9.40 -8.83 -44.15
C SER A 32 -10.39 -8.28 -43.14
N ALA A 33 -11.35 -9.13 -42.73
CA ALA A 33 -12.13 -8.89 -41.55
C ALA A 33 -11.13 -8.71 -40.41
N ALA A 34 -11.08 -7.50 -39.84
CA ALA A 34 -10.39 -7.31 -38.58
C ALA A 34 -10.93 -8.36 -37.60
N PRO A 35 -10.08 -9.01 -36.79
CA PRO A 35 -10.58 -9.90 -35.74
C PRO A 35 -11.62 -9.12 -34.93
N PRO A 36 -12.78 -9.73 -34.61
CA PRO A 36 -13.78 -9.04 -33.81
C PRO A 36 -13.10 -8.57 -32.53
N LEU A 37 -13.32 -7.30 -32.17
CA LEU A 37 -12.91 -6.80 -30.86
C LEU A 37 -13.51 -7.73 -29.82
N LEU A 38 -12.67 -8.50 -29.13
CA LEU A 38 -13.11 -9.27 -27.98
C LEU A 38 -13.68 -8.26 -26.98
N ALA A 39 -14.83 -8.61 -26.41
CA ALA A 39 -15.56 -7.74 -25.52
C ALA A 39 -14.70 -7.43 -24.29
N ALA A 40 -14.92 -6.27 -23.64
CA ALA A 40 -14.16 -5.96 -22.44
C ALA A 40 -14.45 -6.97 -21.32
N PRO A 41 -13.56 -7.17 -20.34
CA PRO A 41 -13.82 -8.04 -19.20
C PRO A 41 -15.22 -7.80 -18.60
N GLY A 42 -16.04 -8.84 -18.55
CA GLY A 42 -17.43 -8.81 -18.06
C GLY A 42 -18.51 -8.27 -19.01
N ASP A 43 -18.19 -7.83 -20.24
CA ASP A 43 -19.21 -7.56 -21.28
C ASP A 43 -19.93 -8.86 -21.73
N SER A 44 -19.33 -10.03 -21.45
CA SER A 44 -19.86 -11.38 -21.71
C SER A 44 -20.94 -11.85 -20.71
N GLY A 45 -21.18 -11.10 -19.62
CA GLY A 45 -22.19 -11.44 -18.61
C GLY A 45 -21.68 -12.31 -17.45
N ASP A 46 -20.42 -12.77 -17.50
CA ASP A 46 -19.64 -13.00 -16.29
C ASP A 46 -19.29 -11.65 -15.61
N ASP A 47 -18.81 -11.67 -14.37
CA ASP A 47 -18.43 -10.43 -13.69
C ASP A 47 -17.03 -9.91 -14.05
N GLY A 48 -16.29 -10.56 -14.97
CA GLY A 48 -14.96 -10.16 -15.44
C GLY A 48 -13.83 -10.30 -14.41
N GLU A 49 -14.15 -10.42 -13.11
CA GLU A 49 -13.19 -10.46 -12.00
C GLU A 49 -12.48 -11.81 -11.85
N GLY A 50 -12.93 -12.83 -12.61
CA GLY A 50 -12.33 -14.16 -12.66
C GLY A 50 -12.37 -14.96 -11.36
N GLY A 51 -13.25 -14.57 -10.44
CA GLY A 51 -13.41 -15.22 -9.16
C GLY A 51 -14.84 -15.13 -8.63
N SER A 52 -15.09 -15.92 -7.58
CA SER A 52 -16.18 -15.73 -6.64
C SER A 52 -16.55 -14.28 -6.31
N GLY A 53 -17.76 -13.76 -6.53
CA GLY A 53 -18.18 -12.51 -5.86
C GLY A 53 -17.91 -12.53 -4.34
N THR A 54 -18.07 -13.70 -3.71
CA THR A 54 -17.72 -13.98 -2.30
C THR A 54 -16.21 -14.08 -2.04
N LEU A 55 -15.42 -14.56 -3.00
CA LEU A 55 -13.94 -14.54 -2.93
C LEU A 55 -13.44 -13.11 -2.96
N ILE A 56 -13.96 -12.30 -3.89
CA ILE A 56 -13.55 -10.92 -4.11
C ILE A 56 -13.89 -10.06 -2.88
N GLU A 57 -15.09 -10.18 -2.31
CA GLU A 57 -15.45 -9.52 -1.04
C GLU A 57 -14.49 -9.91 0.11
N GLN A 58 -14.10 -11.19 0.20
CA GLN A 58 -13.15 -11.66 1.21
C GLN A 58 -11.74 -11.08 0.98
N LEU A 59 -11.30 -10.98 -0.28
CA LEU A 59 -10.01 -10.41 -0.68
C LEU A 59 -9.96 -8.89 -0.44
N GLU A 60 -10.99 -8.16 -0.82
CA GLU A 60 -11.18 -6.73 -0.52
C GLU A 60 -11.06 -6.48 0.98
N LYS A 61 -11.89 -7.17 1.78
CA LYS A 61 -11.98 -6.99 3.23
C LYS A 61 -10.67 -7.33 3.94
N ALA A 62 -10.00 -8.40 3.52
CA ALA A 62 -8.71 -8.79 4.07
C ALA A 62 -7.61 -7.78 3.67
N SER A 63 -7.54 -7.39 2.41
CA SER A 63 -6.49 -6.51 1.89
C SER A 63 -6.63 -5.08 2.42
N SER A 64 -7.84 -4.51 2.39
CA SER A 64 -8.14 -3.19 2.99
C SER A 64 -7.82 -3.19 4.49
N GLY A 65 -8.23 -4.24 5.20
CA GLY A 65 -7.92 -4.42 6.62
C GLY A 65 -6.41 -4.51 6.90
N TYR A 66 -5.65 -5.19 6.03
CA TYR A 66 -4.20 -5.32 6.15
C TYR A 66 -3.49 -3.98 5.87
N VAL A 67 -3.81 -3.30 4.77
CA VAL A 67 -3.15 -2.03 4.39
C VAL A 67 -3.47 -0.93 5.41
N LYS A 68 -4.72 -0.87 5.91
CA LYS A 68 -5.10 0.03 7.01
C LYS A 68 -4.29 -0.24 8.28
N ALA A 69 -4.14 -1.50 8.69
CA ALA A 69 -3.36 -1.88 9.86
C ALA A 69 -1.85 -1.59 9.66
N LYS A 70 -1.30 -1.83 8.46
CA LYS A 70 0.08 -1.49 8.09
C LYS A 70 0.35 0.01 8.20
N LYS A 71 -0.58 0.84 7.72
CA LYS A 71 -0.50 2.31 7.83
C LYS A 71 -0.55 2.78 9.29
N GLN A 72 -1.48 2.22 10.08
CA GLN A 72 -1.57 2.49 11.53
C GLN A 72 -0.29 2.08 12.27
N LEU A 73 0.26 0.90 11.98
CA LEU A 73 1.53 0.43 12.54
C LEU A 73 2.70 1.37 12.21
N LYS A 74 2.79 1.87 10.97
CA LYS A 74 3.82 2.86 10.60
C LYS A 74 3.67 4.16 11.41
N THR A 75 2.48 4.77 11.43
CA THR A 75 2.23 5.99 12.21
C THR A 75 2.53 5.79 13.71
N SER A 76 2.18 4.63 14.26
CA SER A 76 2.45 4.25 15.64
C SER A 76 3.95 4.10 15.94
N LYS A 77 4.75 3.57 15.00
CA LYS A 77 6.22 3.56 15.09
C LYS A 77 6.84 4.96 14.98
N ASP A 78 6.36 5.78 14.06
CA ASP A 78 6.84 7.16 13.91
C ASP A 78 6.53 7.99 15.19
N GLN A 79 5.43 7.71 15.88
CA GLN A 79 5.11 8.29 17.20
C GLN A 79 5.97 7.73 18.34
N GLN A 80 6.28 6.43 18.33
CA GLN A 80 7.17 5.80 19.30
C GLN A 80 8.56 6.48 19.33
N VAL A 81 9.14 6.76 18.16
CA VAL A 81 10.44 7.46 18.04
C VAL A 81 10.39 8.84 18.69
N LYS A 82 9.32 9.60 18.47
CA LYS A 82 9.13 10.92 19.09
C LYS A 82 9.01 10.85 20.61
N LEU A 83 8.23 9.89 21.12
CA LEU A 83 8.06 9.68 22.56
C LEU A 83 9.36 9.25 23.24
N VAL A 84 10.15 8.38 22.63
CA VAL A 84 11.47 7.98 23.16
C VAL A 84 12.45 9.17 23.20
N ALA A 85 12.46 10.01 22.16
CA ALA A 85 13.28 11.22 22.13
C ALA A 85 12.86 12.23 23.21
N GLU A 86 11.55 12.43 23.41
CA GLU A 86 11.00 13.33 24.43
C GLU A 86 11.26 12.82 25.85
N ILE A 87 11.10 11.53 26.12
CA ILE A 87 11.45 10.92 27.41
C ILE A 87 12.94 11.14 27.70
N LYS A 88 13.83 10.90 26.72
CA LYS A 88 15.27 11.12 26.87
C LYS A 88 15.62 12.59 27.18
N ARG A 89 14.93 13.55 26.54
CA ARG A 89 15.07 14.99 26.83
C ARG A 89 14.68 15.28 28.29
N LEU A 90 13.51 14.83 28.70
CA LEU A 90 12.99 15.02 30.06
C LEU A 90 13.86 14.33 31.13
N ASP A 91 14.33 13.10 30.89
CA ASP A 91 15.27 12.40 31.79
C ASP A 91 16.57 13.23 31.97
N SER A 92 17.05 13.92 30.93
CA SER A 92 18.25 14.80 31.03
C SER A 92 18.00 16.12 31.77
N GLU A 93 16.74 16.56 31.87
CA GLU A 93 16.35 17.78 32.58
C GLU A 93 16.05 17.54 34.07
N VAL A 94 15.67 16.33 34.46
CA VAL A 94 15.36 16.00 35.86
C VAL A 94 16.57 16.17 36.78
N GLY A 95 17.77 15.71 36.36
CA GLY A 95 18.99 15.82 37.18
C GLY A 95 19.33 17.26 37.59
N PRO A 96 19.57 18.20 36.65
CA PRO A 96 19.86 19.60 36.97
C PRO A 96 18.76 20.32 37.76
N LYS A 97 17.48 19.96 37.54
CA LYS A 97 16.36 20.50 38.32
C LYS A 97 16.36 19.94 39.75
N GLN A 98 16.72 18.67 39.95
CA GLN A 98 16.90 18.07 41.27
C GLN A 98 18.08 18.70 42.02
N ASP A 99 19.22 18.88 41.37
CA ASP A 99 20.40 19.56 41.96
C ASP A 99 20.04 20.99 42.43
N THR A 100 19.21 21.69 41.66
CA THR A 100 18.69 23.02 42.01
C THR A 100 17.77 22.96 43.24
N LEU A 101 16.86 21.98 43.29
CA LEU A 101 15.97 21.78 44.43
C LEU A 101 16.75 21.43 45.71
N ASP A 102 17.75 20.56 45.61
CA ASP A 102 18.58 20.11 46.73
C ASP A 102 19.45 21.25 47.28
N MET A 103 19.98 22.13 46.42
CA MET A 103 20.63 23.38 46.80
C MET A 103 19.70 24.29 47.61
N LEU A 104 18.48 24.53 47.11
CA LEU A 104 17.49 25.40 47.75
C LEU A 104 17.02 24.83 49.10
N ALA A 105 16.82 23.51 49.18
CA ALA A 105 16.48 22.82 50.41
C ALA A 105 17.61 22.93 51.45
N THR A 106 18.87 22.77 51.02
CA THR A 106 20.06 22.92 51.87
C THR A 106 20.18 24.35 52.40
N GLN A 107 19.98 25.37 51.56
CA GLN A 107 20.00 26.78 51.99
C GLN A 107 18.88 27.09 52.99
N ALA A 108 17.66 26.60 52.75
CA ALA A 108 16.54 26.80 53.67
C ALA A 108 16.79 26.12 55.03
N TYR A 109 17.41 24.94 55.03
CA TYR A 109 17.77 24.20 56.24
C TYR A 109 18.88 24.91 57.05
N THR A 110 19.96 25.36 56.39
CA THR A 110 21.10 26.01 57.06
C THR A 110 20.76 27.39 57.61
N ALA A 111 19.91 28.17 56.92
CA ALA A 111 19.45 29.46 57.41
C ALA A 111 18.50 29.32 58.61
N GLY A 112 17.58 28.35 58.55
CA GLY A 112 16.57 28.10 59.57
C GLY A 112 15.54 29.24 59.74
N ARG A 113 14.38 28.92 60.31
CA ARG A 113 13.29 29.91 60.52
C ARG A 113 13.66 31.03 61.50
N ALA A 114 14.54 30.74 62.47
CA ALA A 114 15.04 31.74 63.41
C ALA A 114 16.09 32.66 62.78
N GLY A 115 16.96 32.11 61.91
CA GLY A 115 18.02 32.89 61.25
C GLY A 115 17.46 33.90 60.26
N THR A 116 16.45 33.53 59.46
CA THR A 116 15.79 34.46 58.52
C THR A 116 15.05 35.60 59.23
N MET A 117 14.42 35.33 60.38
CA MET A 117 13.85 36.39 61.22
C MET A 117 14.93 37.27 61.86
N ALA A 118 16.05 36.69 62.30
CA ALA A 118 17.17 37.46 62.84
C ALA A 118 17.85 38.36 61.78
N THR A 119 17.98 37.91 60.52
CA THR A 119 18.49 38.77 59.43
C THR A 119 17.50 39.86 59.02
N LEU A 120 16.20 39.66 59.18
CA LEU A 120 15.22 40.74 59.01
C LEU A 120 15.27 41.75 60.16
N LEU A 121 15.31 41.28 61.42
CA LEU A 121 15.31 42.15 62.61
C LEU A 121 16.63 42.90 62.86
N SER A 122 17.75 42.46 62.26
CA SER A 122 19.06 43.12 62.34
C SER A 122 19.27 44.19 61.25
N SER A 123 18.20 44.88 60.85
CA SER A 123 18.24 46.01 59.92
C SER A 123 18.20 47.33 60.69
N ASP A 124 19.19 48.19 60.47
CA ASP A 124 19.33 49.47 61.20
C ASP A 124 18.35 50.56 60.73
N SER A 125 17.51 50.28 59.72
CA SER A 125 16.51 51.21 59.18
C SER A 125 15.29 50.49 58.58
N ALA A 126 14.16 51.19 58.49
CA ALA A 126 12.94 50.69 57.86
C ALA A 126 13.13 50.38 56.36
N GLU A 127 13.89 51.22 55.64
CA GLU A 127 14.29 50.97 54.24
C GLU A 127 15.03 49.63 54.10
N GLY A 128 16.00 49.39 54.99
CA GLY A 128 16.81 48.17 55.01
C GLY A 128 16.00 46.92 55.38
N PHE A 129 15.01 47.05 56.27
CA PHE A 129 14.05 45.99 56.57
C PHE A 129 13.25 45.61 55.31
N LEU A 130 12.68 46.60 54.62
CA LEU A 130 11.84 46.37 53.43
C LEU A 130 12.63 45.73 52.29
N GLY A 131 13.85 46.20 52.00
CA GLY A 131 14.70 45.58 50.96
C GLY A 131 15.09 44.13 51.27
N ARG A 132 15.35 43.80 52.55
CA ARG A 132 15.59 42.40 52.97
C ARG A 132 14.32 41.55 52.86
N ALA A 133 13.15 42.10 53.18
CA ALA A 133 11.87 41.43 53.06
C ALA A 133 11.49 41.13 51.59
N GLU A 134 11.69 42.09 50.68
CA GLU A 134 11.49 41.92 49.24
C GLU A 134 12.43 40.85 48.66
N THR A 135 13.71 40.87 49.05
CA THR A 135 14.70 39.84 48.66
C THR A 135 14.24 38.44 49.09
N LEU A 136 13.74 38.30 50.33
CA LEU A 136 13.23 37.03 50.84
C LEU A 136 11.96 36.56 50.10
N ALA A 137 11.07 37.48 49.72
CA ALA A 137 9.88 37.18 48.93
C ALA A 137 10.24 36.71 47.49
N LEU A 138 11.29 37.28 46.90
CA LEU A 138 11.80 36.86 45.59
C LEU A 138 12.42 35.46 45.66
N VAL A 139 13.23 35.17 46.69
CA VAL A 139 13.78 33.82 46.93
C VAL A 139 12.66 32.78 47.13
N ALA A 140 11.64 33.08 47.92
CA ALA A 140 10.50 32.19 48.10
C ALA A 140 9.71 31.95 46.80
N THR A 141 9.64 32.96 45.93
CA THR A 141 9.01 32.84 44.61
C THR A 141 9.81 31.92 43.69
N ASP A 142 11.14 32.06 43.63
CA ASP A 142 11.99 31.17 42.83
C ASP A 142 12.04 29.74 43.37
N GLN A 143 11.98 29.56 44.70
CA GLN A 143 11.82 28.23 45.32
C GLN A 143 10.54 27.53 44.86
N ASN A 144 9.41 28.24 44.86
CA ASN A 144 8.14 27.69 44.38
C ASN A 144 8.20 27.35 42.88
N ARG A 145 8.81 28.22 42.05
CA ARG A 145 9.02 27.95 40.62
C ARG A 145 9.85 26.70 40.38
N ALA A 146 10.95 26.51 41.11
CA ALA A 146 11.81 25.32 40.97
C ALA A 146 11.05 24.02 41.30
N ILE A 147 10.22 24.05 42.35
CA ILE A 147 9.36 22.92 42.74
C ILE A 147 8.29 22.63 41.67
N GLU A 148 7.64 23.66 41.12
CA GLU A 148 6.65 23.52 40.05
C GLU A 148 7.26 23.01 38.74
N ASP A 149 8.46 23.49 38.39
CA ASP A 149 9.20 23.13 37.18
C ASP A 149 9.65 21.66 37.18
N ILE A 150 10.27 21.19 38.27
CA ILE A 150 10.65 19.76 38.38
C ILE A 150 9.40 18.86 38.41
N LYS A 151 8.33 19.26 39.12
CA LYS A 151 7.08 18.51 39.16
C LYS A 151 6.43 18.43 37.77
N SER A 152 6.37 19.54 37.04
CA SER A 152 5.86 19.59 35.66
C SER A 152 6.68 18.71 34.71
N THR A 153 8.01 18.71 34.87
CA THR A 153 8.93 17.85 34.12
C THR A 153 8.64 16.36 34.37
N LEU A 154 8.52 15.95 35.64
CA LEU A 154 8.21 14.57 36.05
C LEU A 154 6.81 14.13 35.59
N ASP A 155 5.78 14.98 35.76
CA ASP A 155 4.41 14.70 35.30
C ASP A 155 4.35 14.51 33.78
N THR A 156 5.08 15.35 33.03
CA THR A 156 5.16 15.26 31.56
C THR A 156 5.91 14.01 31.13
N GLN A 157 7.01 13.67 31.81
CA GLN A 157 7.78 12.46 31.57
C GLN A 157 6.95 11.20 31.83
N GLN A 158 6.17 11.15 32.92
CA GLN A 158 5.30 10.03 33.22
C GLN A 158 4.18 9.88 32.19
N LYS A 159 3.58 10.99 31.73
CA LYS A 159 2.59 10.98 30.64
C LYS A 159 3.21 10.45 29.34
N ALA A 160 4.44 10.85 29.00
CA ALA A 160 5.15 10.36 27.83
C ALA A 160 5.48 8.85 27.92
N LYS A 161 5.90 8.36 29.10
CA LYS A 161 6.13 6.93 29.38
C LYS A 161 4.84 6.11 29.21
N VAL A 162 3.71 6.55 29.79
CA VAL A 162 2.40 5.89 29.60
C VAL A 162 1.94 5.93 28.13
N ALA A 163 2.15 7.04 27.43
CA ALA A 163 1.82 7.14 26.00
C ALA A 163 2.68 6.20 25.14
N LEU A 164 3.94 5.97 25.52
CA LEU A 164 4.84 5.02 24.86
C LEU A 164 4.35 3.58 25.02
N ASP A 165 3.95 3.17 26.23
CA ASP A 165 3.40 1.83 26.49
C ASP A 165 2.11 1.58 25.71
N LEU A 166 1.20 2.56 25.66
CA LEU A 166 -0.02 2.49 24.87
C LEU A 166 0.27 2.41 23.36
N THR A 167 1.30 3.12 22.90
CA THR A 167 1.77 3.07 21.50
C THR A 167 2.27 1.66 21.15
N ILE A 168 3.13 1.06 21.99
CA ILE A 168 3.66 -0.31 21.80
C ILE A 168 2.53 -1.36 21.82
N LYS A 169 1.52 -1.17 22.68
CA LYS A 169 0.33 -2.02 22.73
C LYS A 169 -0.51 -1.94 21.44
N ASP A 170 -0.69 -0.74 20.88
CA ASP A 170 -1.33 -0.59 19.56
C ASP A 170 -0.50 -1.25 18.45
N GLN A 171 0.83 -1.06 18.40
CA GLN A 171 1.66 -1.74 17.40
C GLN A 171 1.48 -3.26 17.41
N THR A 172 1.47 -3.87 18.61
CA THR A 172 1.23 -5.31 18.79
C THR A 172 -0.15 -5.74 18.27
N LYS A 173 -1.18 -4.92 18.53
CA LYS A 173 -2.52 -5.12 17.98
C LYS A 173 -2.53 -5.02 16.44
N GLN A 174 -1.87 -4.03 15.84
CA GLN A 174 -1.82 -3.88 14.39
C GLN A 174 -1.11 -5.05 13.71
N VAL A 175 0.01 -5.53 14.25
CA VAL A 175 0.70 -6.74 13.78
C VAL A 175 -0.23 -7.96 13.85
N THR A 176 -1.02 -8.09 14.92
CA THR A 176 -2.00 -9.19 15.08
C THR A 176 -3.13 -9.10 14.05
N VAL A 177 -3.64 -7.90 13.76
CA VAL A 177 -4.63 -7.67 12.70
C VAL A 177 -4.05 -8.02 11.33
N MET A 178 -2.84 -7.54 11.00
CA MET A 178 -2.15 -7.87 9.75
C MET A 178 -1.98 -9.39 9.57
N ALA A 179 -1.53 -10.11 10.60
CA ALA A 179 -1.40 -11.56 10.56
C ALA A 179 -2.75 -12.26 10.32
N LYS A 180 -3.82 -11.84 11.01
CA LYS A 180 -5.16 -12.39 10.80
C LYS A 180 -5.68 -12.15 9.38
N GLN A 181 -5.50 -10.95 8.83
CA GLN A 181 -5.95 -10.65 7.47
C GLN A 181 -5.16 -11.42 6.40
N LYS A 182 -3.85 -11.62 6.60
CA LYS A 182 -3.07 -12.52 5.76
C LYS A 182 -3.68 -13.92 5.71
N THR A 183 -3.91 -14.52 6.88
CA THR A 183 -4.50 -15.86 6.99
C THR A 183 -5.89 -15.93 6.33
N ASN A 184 -6.74 -14.91 6.51
CA ASN A 184 -8.06 -14.84 5.88
C ASN A 184 -7.95 -14.87 4.34
N ALA A 185 -7.09 -14.04 3.76
CA ALA A 185 -6.92 -13.96 2.31
C ALA A 185 -6.29 -15.25 1.73
N GLU A 186 -5.28 -15.81 2.38
CA GLU A 186 -4.67 -17.08 1.97
C GLU A 186 -5.66 -18.26 2.09
N ALA A 187 -6.56 -18.25 3.09
CA ALA A 187 -7.62 -19.25 3.23
C ALA A 187 -8.70 -19.10 2.15
N ALA A 188 -9.14 -17.88 1.84
CA ALA A 188 -10.09 -17.59 0.76
C ALA A 188 -9.54 -18.06 -0.60
N LEU A 189 -8.28 -17.72 -0.90
CA LEU A 189 -7.60 -18.19 -2.11
C LEU A 189 -7.40 -19.70 -2.14
N LYS A 190 -7.11 -20.35 -1.00
CA LYS A 190 -7.02 -21.81 -0.96
C LYS A 190 -8.38 -22.48 -1.17
N ALA A 191 -9.47 -21.88 -0.68
CA ALA A 191 -10.83 -22.37 -0.94
C ALA A 191 -11.15 -22.30 -2.44
N ALA A 192 -10.84 -21.19 -3.10
CA ALA A 192 -11.08 -21.00 -4.53
C ALA A 192 -10.16 -21.82 -5.45
N ASN A 193 -8.84 -21.89 -5.16
CA ASN A 193 -7.85 -22.51 -6.05
C ASN A 193 -7.68 -24.03 -5.89
N GLN A 194 -8.66 -24.76 -5.34
CA GLN A 194 -8.57 -26.21 -5.13
C GLN A 194 -8.58 -27.07 -6.43
N GLY A 195 -8.34 -26.44 -7.59
CA GLY A 195 -8.21 -27.09 -8.90
C GLY A 195 -6.95 -26.72 -9.72
N ALA A 196 -5.98 -25.96 -9.20
CA ALA A 196 -4.82 -25.52 -10.01
C ALA A 196 -3.50 -25.35 -9.23
N ALA A 197 -2.38 -25.62 -9.90
CA ALA A 197 -1.03 -25.66 -9.31
C ALA A 197 -0.23 -24.37 -9.53
N SER A 198 0.56 -23.99 -8.53
CA SER A 198 1.30 -22.72 -8.44
C SER A 198 2.66 -22.74 -9.15
N SER A 199 3.12 -21.60 -9.68
CA SER A 199 4.52 -21.39 -10.12
C SER A 199 5.09 -20.00 -9.76
N ALA A 200 6.41 -19.82 -9.93
CA ALA A 200 7.26 -18.98 -9.08
C ALA A 200 7.30 -17.46 -9.38
N THR A 201 7.99 -16.73 -8.51
CA THR A 201 8.11 -15.26 -8.46
C THR A 201 9.21 -14.72 -9.39
N SER A 202 8.99 -13.53 -9.96
CA SER A 202 9.99 -12.74 -10.69
C SER A 202 9.86 -11.26 -10.31
N THR A 203 10.94 -10.66 -9.81
CA THR A 203 11.05 -9.22 -9.49
C THR A 203 11.85 -8.51 -10.58
N GLY A 204 11.40 -7.33 -11.01
CA GLY A 204 12.14 -6.47 -11.95
C GLY A 204 12.05 -5.00 -11.54
N ASP A 205 13.09 -4.23 -11.84
CA ASP A 205 13.20 -2.82 -11.47
C ASP A 205 12.06 -1.98 -12.06
N SER A 206 11.48 -1.10 -11.23
CA SER A 206 10.31 -0.28 -11.57
C SER A 206 10.46 1.12 -11.00
N ALA A 207 9.86 2.13 -11.65
CA ALA A 207 9.92 3.52 -11.21
C ALA A 207 8.97 3.80 -10.03
N ASP A 208 9.32 4.79 -9.21
CA ASP A 208 8.50 5.24 -8.07
C ASP A 208 7.28 6.08 -8.51
N ALA A 209 6.17 5.94 -7.78
CA ALA A 209 4.93 6.68 -7.94
C ALA A 209 4.68 7.63 -6.76
N ALA A 210 4.07 8.78 -7.04
CA ALA A 210 3.67 9.72 -6.00
C ALA A 210 2.59 9.11 -5.06
N PRO A 211 2.61 9.39 -3.74
CA PRO A 211 1.59 8.93 -2.82
C PRO A 211 0.17 9.39 -3.21
N ALA A 212 -0.82 8.54 -2.95
CA ALA A 212 -2.23 8.82 -3.19
C ALA A 212 -2.72 10.00 -2.32
N PRO A 213 -3.66 10.82 -2.81
CA PRO A 213 -4.21 11.96 -2.06
C PRO A 213 -4.72 11.58 -0.67
N SER A 214 -4.38 12.38 0.34
CA SER A 214 -4.84 12.19 1.70
C SER A 214 -6.22 12.82 1.91
N GLY A 215 -7.22 12.02 2.29
CA GLY A 215 -8.55 12.52 2.64
C GLY A 215 -9.52 12.71 1.48
N SER A 216 -9.13 12.34 0.25
CA SER A 216 -10.06 12.17 -0.86
C SER A 216 -11.14 11.15 -0.50
N GLY A 217 -12.41 11.47 -0.77
CA GLY A 217 -13.54 10.61 -0.42
C GLY A 217 -13.43 9.22 -1.05
N SER A 218 -13.86 8.19 -0.32
CA SER A 218 -13.90 6.79 -0.79
C SER A 218 -15.06 6.51 -1.75
N GLY A 219 -15.60 7.56 -2.39
CA GLY A 219 -16.75 7.49 -3.28
C GLY A 219 -16.31 7.63 -4.74
N CYS A 220 -17.15 7.11 -5.63
CA CYS A 220 -17.05 7.27 -7.07
C CYS A 220 -17.40 8.73 -7.42
N SER A 221 -16.42 9.64 -7.39
CA SER A 221 -16.62 11.10 -7.46
C SER A 221 -16.03 11.76 -8.70
N GLU A 222 -14.99 11.17 -9.29
CA GLU A 222 -14.32 11.70 -10.48
C GLU A 222 -14.89 11.05 -11.74
N THR A 223 -15.00 11.77 -12.85
CA THR A 223 -15.38 11.16 -14.13
C THR A 223 -14.33 10.16 -14.58
N ASP A 224 -14.73 8.96 -15.03
CA ASP A 224 -13.79 7.96 -15.58
C ASP A 224 -13.27 8.40 -16.96
N PRO A 225 -11.97 8.71 -17.11
CA PRO A 225 -11.40 9.17 -18.38
C PRO A 225 -11.14 8.03 -19.37
N THR A 226 -11.51 6.78 -19.06
CA THR A 226 -11.36 5.62 -19.96
C THR A 226 -12.55 5.42 -20.91
N GLY A 227 -13.51 6.35 -20.94
CA GLY A 227 -14.61 6.32 -21.90
C GLY A 227 -15.60 5.19 -21.62
N THR A 228 -15.94 4.99 -20.35
CA THR A 228 -16.95 4.05 -19.84
C THR A 228 -18.29 4.74 -19.55
N GLY A 229 -18.27 6.08 -19.40
CA GLY A 229 -19.41 6.87 -18.90
C GLY A 229 -19.58 6.80 -17.38
N GLY A 230 -18.70 6.08 -16.68
CA GLY A 230 -18.74 5.90 -15.23
C GLY A 230 -17.92 6.92 -14.44
N CYS A 231 -17.59 6.53 -13.21
CA CYS A 231 -16.79 7.33 -12.28
C CYS A 231 -15.68 6.52 -11.62
N LEU A 232 -14.73 7.21 -11.03
CA LEU A 232 -13.61 6.69 -10.26
C LEU A 232 -13.53 7.34 -8.89
N THR A 233 -12.91 6.67 -7.93
CA THR A 233 -12.41 7.38 -6.75
C THR A 233 -11.21 8.25 -7.14
N PRO A 234 -10.91 9.34 -6.42
CA PRO A 234 -9.74 10.17 -6.70
C PRO A 234 -8.42 9.39 -6.60
N ARG A 235 -8.39 8.32 -5.80
CA ARG A 235 -7.25 7.39 -5.67
C ARG A 235 -7.05 6.54 -6.92
N THR A 236 -8.13 6.01 -7.50
CA THR A 236 -8.07 5.22 -8.74
C THR A 236 -7.65 6.11 -9.91
N LEU A 237 -8.21 7.32 -10.00
CA LEU A 237 -7.79 8.32 -10.99
C LEU A 237 -6.32 8.70 -10.83
N HIS A 238 -5.84 8.88 -9.59
CA HIS A 238 -4.42 9.08 -9.31
C HIS A 238 -3.57 7.91 -9.78
N ALA A 239 -3.90 6.67 -9.41
CA ALA A 239 -3.16 5.47 -9.83
C ALA A 239 -3.11 5.30 -11.37
N LEU A 240 -4.23 5.55 -12.06
CA LEU A 240 -4.32 5.58 -13.51
C LEU A 240 -3.38 6.63 -14.13
N ASN A 241 -3.34 7.84 -13.55
CA ASN A 241 -2.48 8.93 -14.03
C ASN A 241 -1.00 8.66 -13.73
N GLN A 242 -0.66 8.06 -12.58
CA GLN A 242 0.71 7.64 -12.26
C GLN A 242 1.20 6.55 -13.23
N ALA A 243 0.38 5.54 -13.53
CA ALA A 243 0.71 4.50 -14.52
C ALA A 243 0.96 5.09 -15.91
N LYS A 244 0.08 5.99 -16.38
CA LYS A 244 0.26 6.72 -17.65
C LYS A 244 1.54 7.55 -17.67
N ALA A 245 1.86 8.25 -16.58
CA ALA A 245 3.10 9.03 -16.45
C ALA A 245 4.36 8.14 -16.47
N ALA A 246 4.28 6.92 -15.93
CA ALA A 246 5.32 5.90 -16.03
C ALA A 246 5.41 5.20 -17.40
N GLY A 247 4.61 5.63 -18.40
CA GLY A 247 4.63 5.11 -19.77
C GLY A 247 3.63 3.99 -20.05
N PHE A 248 2.81 3.58 -19.08
CA PHE A 248 1.78 2.55 -19.26
C PHE A 248 0.49 3.17 -19.80
N THR A 249 0.46 3.37 -21.13
CA THR A 249 -0.58 4.14 -21.85
C THR A 249 -1.47 3.29 -22.76
N ARG A 250 -1.40 1.96 -22.67
CA ARG A 250 -2.23 1.02 -23.46
C ARG A 250 -3.72 1.11 -23.07
N PHE A 251 -4.58 0.52 -23.91
CA PHE A 251 -6.03 0.48 -23.71
C PHE A 251 -6.37 0.05 -22.28
N THR A 252 -7.23 0.81 -21.61
CA THR A 252 -7.56 0.63 -20.20
C THR A 252 -9.07 0.87 -20.03
N LYS A 253 -9.73 0.15 -19.13
CA LYS A 253 -11.11 0.40 -18.69
C LYS A 253 -11.19 0.30 -17.17
N CYS A 254 -11.84 1.24 -16.50
CA CYS A 254 -11.79 1.34 -15.04
C CYS A 254 -13.15 1.25 -14.33
N TRP A 255 -14.24 1.57 -15.02
CA TRP A 255 -15.59 1.43 -14.49
C TRP A 255 -16.50 0.63 -15.43
N ARG A 256 -17.34 -0.24 -14.86
CA ARG A 256 -18.45 -0.91 -15.55
C ARG A 256 -19.54 -1.30 -14.55
N THR A 257 -20.76 -1.51 -15.05
CA THR A 257 -21.91 -1.92 -14.23
C THR A 257 -21.86 -3.42 -13.95
N GLN A 258 -21.74 -3.81 -12.68
CA GLN A 258 -21.76 -5.20 -12.23
C GLN A 258 -22.16 -5.30 -10.75
N ASN A 259 -22.36 -6.52 -10.24
CA ASN A 259 -22.88 -6.77 -8.88
C ASN A 259 -21.80 -7.08 -7.82
N SER A 260 -20.52 -7.17 -8.20
CA SER A 260 -19.38 -7.63 -7.40
C SER A 260 -18.13 -6.77 -7.65
N GLY A 261 -17.09 -6.93 -6.84
CA GLY A 261 -15.77 -6.32 -7.12
C GLY A 261 -15.68 -4.81 -7.03
N GLU A 262 -14.60 -4.28 -7.63
CA GLU A 262 -14.10 -2.93 -7.40
C GLU A 262 -14.44 -1.95 -8.54
N HIS A 263 -14.63 -2.47 -9.76
CA HIS A 263 -15.07 -1.70 -10.94
C HIS A 263 -16.35 -0.85 -10.69
N PRO A 264 -17.47 -1.38 -10.16
CA PRO A 264 -18.69 -0.59 -9.98
C PRO A 264 -18.55 0.47 -8.87
N LYS A 265 -17.56 0.28 -7.98
CA LYS A 265 -17.17 1.22 -6.92
C LYS A 265 -16.22 2.32 -7.45
N GLY A 266 -15.78 2.25 -8.71
CA GLY A 266 -14.77 3.13 -9.28
C GLY A 266 -13.38 2.91 -8.70
N ARG A 267 -13.08 1.70 -8.22
CA ARG A 267 -11.85 1.33 -7.49
C ARG A 267 -10.91 0.36 -8.22
N ALA A 268 -11.28 -0.04 -9.44
CA ALA A 268 -10.43 -0.89 -10.28
C ALA A 268 -10.00 -0.21 -11.58
N CYS A 269 -9.02 -0.81 -12.24
CA CYS A 269 -8.68 -0.56 -13.63
C CYS A 269 -8.10 -1.84 -14.26
N ASP A 270 -8.67 -2.26 -15.38
CA ASP A 270 -8.13 -3.30 -16.25
C ASP A 270 -7.26 -2.63 -17.30
N PHE A 271 -5.94 -2.79 -17.18
CA PHE A 271 -4.96 -2.26 -18.12
C PHE A 271 -4.56 -3.33 -19.12
N SER A 272 -4.99 -3.19 -20.36
CA SER A 272 -4.71 -4.18 -21.40
C SER A 272 -3.21 -4.36 -21.64
N ALA A 273 -2.81 -5.62 -21.81
CA ALA A 273 -1.51 -5.97 -22.34
C ALA A 273 -1.39 -5.58 -23.83
N GLU A 274 -2.49 -5.47 -24.58
CA GLU A 274 -2.50 -5.01 -25.97
C GLU A 274 -2.82 -3.51 -26.11
N LYS A 275 -2.45 -2.90 -27.25
CA LYS A 275 -2.51 -1.43 -27.40
C LYS A 275 -3.93 -0.85 -27.47
N GLY A 276 -4.89 -1.57 -28.05
CA GLY A 276 -6.19 -1.00 -28.46
C GLY A 276 -7.43 -1.83 -28.13
N THR A 277 -7.29 -2.97 -27.47
CA THR A 277 -8.38 -3.90 -27.14
C THR A 277 -7.94 -4.81 -25.98
N PHE A 278 -8.86 -5.58 -25.40
CA PHE A 278 -8.56 -6.70 -24.51
C PHE A 278 -8.48 -7.98 -25.35
N GLY A 279 -7.31 -8.21 -25.95
CA GLY A 279 -7.12 -9.26 -26.96
C GLY A 279 -6.95 -10.66 -26.40
N GLY A 280 -6.12 -11.46 -27.06
CA GLY A 280 -5.86 -12.85 -26.68
C GLY A 280 -4.93 -12.98 -25.47
N ASP A 281 -4.56 -14.22 -25.12
CA ASP A 281 -3.48 -14.47 -24.14
C ASP A 281 -2.25 -13.64 -24.48
N ALA A 282 -1.79 -12.79 -23.56
CA ALA A 282 -0.63 -11.97 -23.82
C ALA A 282 0.62 -12.85 -24.00
N THR A 283 1.32 -12.61 -25.09
CA THR A 283 2.60 -13.26 -25.44
C THR A 283 3.65 -12.22 -25.81
N GLY A 284 4.90 -12.65 -25.98
CA GLY A 284 5.99 -11.79 -26.44
C GLY A 284 6.11 -10.46 -25.68
N SER A 285 6.18 -9.36 -26.43
CA SER A 285 6.29 -7.99 -25.90
C SER A 285 5.11 -7.56 -25.01
N ASP A 286 3.92 -8.11 -25.24
CA ASP A 286 2.72 -7.70 -24.54
C ASP A 286 2.63 -8.37 -23.16
N LYS A 287 3.10 -9.62 -23.07
CA LYS A 287 3.37 -10.26 -21.77
C LYS A 287 4.47 -9.54 -20.99
N THR A 288 5.53 -9.08 -21.65
CA THR A 288 6.58 -8.28 -21.00
C THR A 288 6.04 -6.93 -20.48
N TYR A 289 5.18 -6.25 -21.25
CA TYR A 289 4.52 -5.03 -20.80
C TYR A 289 3.64 -5.29 -19.57
N GLY A 290 2.80 -6.34 -19.59
CA GLY A 290 1.95 -6.70 -18.45
C GLY A 290 2.76 -7.06 -17.20
N ASN A 291 3.86 -7.82 -17.34
CA ASN A 291 4.79 -8.09 -16.24
C ASN A 291 5.35 -6.80 -15.63
N ASN A 292 5.79 -5.86 -16.47
CA ASN A 292 6.37 -4.59 -16.01
C ASN A 292 5.31 -3.71 -15.31
N LEU A 293 4.08 -3.69 -15.82
CA LEU A 293 2.96 -2.94 -15.23
C LEU A 293 2.52 -3.53 -13.88
N ALA A 294 2.39 -4.85 -13.79
CA ALA A 294 2.09 -5.52 -12.53
C ALA A 294 3.19 -5.25 -11.49
N ASN A 295 4.47 -5.34 -11.88
CA ASN A 295 5.60 -5.00 -11.01
C ASN A 295 5.60 -3.51 -10.58
N TYR A 296 5.24 -2.59 -11.47
CA TYR A 296 5.10 -1.16 -11.14
C TYR A 296 4.05 -0.93 -10.05
N PHE A 297 2.87 -1.55 -10.13
CA PHE A 297 1.86 -1.43 -9.09
C PHE A 297 2.25 -2.10 -7.77
N ILE A 298 2.99 -3.22 -7.83
CA ILE A 298 3.51 -3.92 -6.66
C ILE A 298 4.57 -3.10 -5.93
N HIS A 299 5.53 -2.53 -6.68
CA HIS A 299 6.57 -1.64 -6.16
C HIS A 299 5.94 -0.42 -5.46
N ASN A 300 4.89 0.14 -6.06
CA ASN A 300 4.21 1.33 -5.59
C ASN A 300 2.99 1.06 -4.69
N ALA A 301 2.83 -0.17 -4.19
CA ALA A 301 1.60 -0.58 -3.51
C ALA A 301 1.25 0.26 -2.26
N ASP A 302 2.26 0.69 -1.50
CA ASP A 302 2.08 1.55 -0.33
C ASP A 302 1.76 3.00 -0.70
N SER A 303 2.34 3.51 -1.80
CA SER A 303 2.05 4.85 -2.33
C SER A 303 0.62 4.92 -2.89
N LEU A 304 0.19 3.90 -3.62
CA LEU A 304 -1.11 3.88 -4.31
C LEU A 304 -2.27 3.31 -3.46
N ASP A 305 -1.99 2.78 -2.26
CA ASP A 305 -2.96 2.12 -1.36
C ASP A 305 -3.68 0.96 -2.08
N VAL A 306 -2.87 0.08 -2.68
CA VAL A 306 -3.29 -1.07 -3.50
C VAL A 306 -3.88 -2.17 -2.62
N LEU A 307 -5.09 -2.63 -2.97
CA LEU A 307 -5.69 -3.83 -2.38
C LEU A 307 -5.04 -5.08 -2.96
N TYR A 308 -5.02 -5.19 -4.28
CA TYR A 308 -4.44 -6.33 -4.99
C TYR A 308 -4.16 -6.00 -6.45
N VAL A 309 -3.33 -6.83 -7.09
CA VAL A 309 -3.06 -6.83 -8.53
C VAL A 309 -3.30 -8.23 -9.07
N ILE A 310 -4.10 -8.39 -10.13
CA ILE A 310 -4.30 -9.68 -10.80
C ILE A 310 -3.61 -9.63 -12.16
N TRP A 311 -2.78 -10.63 -12.44
CA TRP A 311 -2.08 -10.77 -13.72
C TRP A 311 -1.74 -12.23 -13.97
N TYR A 312 -2.06 -12.70 -15.17
CA TYR A 312 -1.64 -13.97 -15.73
C TYR A 312 -1.94 -15.19 -14.82
N ARG A 313 -3.22 -15.35 -14.46
CA ARG A 313 -3.73 -16.42 -13.58
C ARG A 313 -3.20 -16.37 -12.14
N ARG A 314 -2.80 -15.18 -11.67
CA ARG A 314 -2.20 -14.96 -10.34
C ARG A 314 -2.72 -13.67 -9.73
N ILE A 315 -2.81 -13.63 -8.40
CA ILE A 315 -3.12 -12.43 -7.63
C ILE A 315 -1.98 -12.10 -6.69
N TRP A 316 -1.56 -10.85 -6.65
CA TRP A 316 -0.63 -10.32 -5.67
C TRP A 316 -1.39 -9.62 -4.56
N LEU A 317 -1.04 -9.95 -3.31
CA LEU A 317 -1.60 -9.31 -2.12
C LEU A 317 -0.48 -8.63 -1.30
N PRO A 318 -0.70 -7.42 -0.75
CA PRO A 318 0.24 -6.74 0.16
C PRO A 318 0.64 -7.56 1.39
N SER A 319 -0.18 -8.57 1.74
CA SER A 319 0.00 -9.44 2.90
C SER A 319 0.82 -10.71 2.63
N SER A 320 0.90 -11.16 1.37
CA SER A 320 1.41 -12.50 1.05
C SER A 320 2.12 -12.65 -0.29
N GLY A 321 2.25 -11.57 -1.07
CA GLY A 321 2.82 -11.61 -2.42
C GLY A 321 1.92 -12.36 -3.41
N TRP A 322 2.53 -12.88 -4.49
CA TRP A 322 1.85 -13.64 -5.54
C TRP A 322 1.29 -14.98 -5.03
N LYS A 323 0.03 -15.26 -5.38
CA LYS A 323 -0.70 -16.51 -5.19
C LYS A 323 -1.33 -16.94 -6.52
N SER A 324 -1.77 -18.20 -6.61
CA SER A 324 -2.61 -18.65 -7.73
C SER A 324 -3.93 -17.89 -7.73
N TYR A 325 -4.45 -17.60 -8.91
CA TYR A 325 -5.77 -17.01 -9.12
C TYR A 325 -6.31 -17.57 -10.44
N SER A 326 -6.82 -18.80 -10.37
CA SER A 326 -6.97 -19.66 -11.55
C SER A 326 -8.22 -20.51 -11.41
N GLY A 327 -9.30 -20.09 -12.06
CA GLY A 327 -10.61 -20.75 -12.03
C GLY A 327 -11.74 -19.91 -12.63
N ALA A 328 -11.42 -19.05 -13.60
CA ALA A 328 -12.21 -17.87 -13.91
C ALA A 328 -13.29 -18.06 -14.99
N GLY A 329 -12.98 -18.83 -16.03
CA GLY A 329 -13.84 -18.99 -17.21
C GLY A 329 -13.17 -19.75 -18.36
N GLY A 330 -11.83 -19.75 -18.41
CA GLY A 330 -11.06 -20.41 -19.47
C GLY A 330 -10.79 -19.54 -20.69
N ASP A 331 -11.14 -18.26 -20.62
CA ASP A 331 -10.87 -17.22 -21.59
C ASP A 331 -9.82 -16.20 -21.08
N PRO A 332 -9.17 -15.42 -21.96
CA PRO A 332 -8.07 -14.55 -21.56
C PRO A 332 -8.44 -13.37 -20.65
N SER A 333 -9.69 -12.93 -20.68
CA SER A 333 -10.16 -11.82 -19.84
C SER A 333 -10.40 -12.32 -18.42
N SER A 334 -11.22 -13.36 -18.25
CA SER A 334 -11.50 -13.90 -16.91
C SER A 334 -10.22 -14.46 -16.25
N ASP A 335 -9.36 -15.17 -16.98
CA ASP A 335 -8.08 -15.69 -16.46
C ASP A 335 -6.98 -14.61 -16.35
N HIS A 336 -7.28 -13.34 -16.66
CA HIS A 336 -6.38 -12.17 -16.56
C HIS A 336 -5.07 -12.33 -17.33
N THR A 337 -5.07 -13.06 -18.44
CA THR A 337 -3.87 -13.26 -19.27
C THR A 337 -3.72 -12.19 -20.35
N ASN A 338 -4.78 -11.42 -20.65
CA ASN A 338 -4.77 -10.32 -21.62
C ASN A 338 -4.67 -8.90 -20.99
N HIS A 339 -4.79 -8.76 -19.67
CA HIS A 339 -4.71 -7.47 -18.97
C HIS A 339 -4.21 -7.59 -17.53
N VAL A 340 -3.61 -6.51 -17.02
CA VAL A 340 -3.31 -6.36 -15.59
C VAL A 340 -4.48 -5.65 -14.93
N HIS A 341 -5.15 -6.33 -14.01
CA HIS A 341 -6.18 -5.72 -13.16
C HIS A 341 -5.53 -5.13 -11.91
N LEU A 342 -5.85 -3.88 -11.62
CA LEU A 342 -5.47 -3.17 -10.39
C LEU A 342 -6.73 -2.90 -9.57
N SER A 343 -6.70 -3.20 -8.27
CA SER A 343 -7.71 -2.73 -7.30
C SER A 343 -7.06 -1.89 -6.20
N VAL A 344 -7.67 -0.73 -5.89
CA VAL A 344 -7.22 0.22 -4.85
C VAL A 344 -8.31 0.45 -3.78
N ASN A 345 -7.88 0.88 -2.60
CA ASN A 345 -8.69 0.90 -1.36
C ASN A 345 -9.72 2.04 -1.31
#